data_AF-A0A067GSX4-F1
#
_entry.id   AF-A0A067GSX4-F1
#
_cell.length_a   1.000
_cell.length_b   1.000
_cell.length_c   1.000
_cell.angle_alpha   90.00
_cell.angle_beta   90.00
_cell.angle_gamma   90.00
#
_symmetry.space_group_name_H-M   'P 1'
#
loop_
_entity.id
_entity.type
_entity.pdbx_description
1 polymer ?
#
loop_
_entity_poly.entity_id
_entity_poly.type
_entity_poly.pdbx_seq_one_letter_code
_entity_poly.pdbx_strand_id
1 'polypeptide(L)'
;MSDAEEAAKKGLKINKHDCWSQHALCHVLQHDCCFKEAVQFMEECSSTWSSCSSFMYTHNWWHVALCYLEGHSPMRKVLEIYDNHIWKELEKPDAVHPEVYLNALGLLLRVYVRGELDVFGNRLKVLADCVADQANWYLECHLDLLILWALANTGEVSKAEDLLKGLKSRHSKMIKKKQELMQTGVQVSSDICLICHL
;
A
#
# COMPACT_ATOMS: atom_id res chain seq x y z
N MET A 1 -0.85 -22.28 6.41
CA MET A 1 0.29 -21.71 5.64
C MET A 1 1.25 -22.75 5.04
N SER A 2 1.22 -24.04 5.46
CA SER A 2 2.15 -25.08 4.96
C SER A 2 2.24 -25.16 3.42
N ASP A 3 1.11 -25.23 2.72
CA ASP A 3 1.10 -25.34 1.25
C ASP A 3 1.71 -24.10 0.56
N ALA A 4 1.48 -22.91 1.13
CA ALA A 4 2.04 -21.66 0.64
C ALA A 4 3.56 -21.61 0.84
N GLU A 5 4.03 -22.09 1.99
CA GLU A 5 5.46 -22.19 2.30
C GLU A 5 6.17 -23.16 1.36
N GLU A 6 5.59 -24.36 1.13
CA GLU A 6 6.15 -25.35 0.22
C GLU A 6 6.22 -24.80 -1.21
N ALA A 7 5.14 -24.18 -1.68
CA ALA A 7 5.08 -23.59 -3.02
C ALA A 7 6.12 -22.47 -3.20
N ALA A 8 6.23 -21.55 -2.24
CA ALA A 8 7.23 -20.47 -2.26
C ALA A 8 8.65 -21.03 -2.26
N LYS A 9 8.96 -22.00 -1.37
CA LYS A 9 10.27 -22.67 -1.33
C LYS A 9 10.59 -23.40 -2.64
N LYS A 10 9.60 -24.02 -3.28
CA LYS A 10 9.79 -24.66 -4.59
C LYS A 10 10.10 -23.64 -5.68
N GLY A 11 9.42 -22.50 -5.70
CA GLY A 11 9.72 -21.38 -6.60
C GLY A 11 11.15 -20.87 -6.41
N LEU A 12 11.57 -20.64 -5.16
CA LEU A 12 12.93 -20.19 -4.84
C LEU A 12 14.02 -21.21 -5.18
N LYS A 13 13.72 -22.52 -5.14
CA LYS A 13 14.63 -23.57 -5.62
C LYS A 13 14.83 -23.52 -7.14
N ILE A 14 13.82 -23.10 -7.90
CA ILE A 14 13.89 -22.96 -9.36
C ILE A 14 14.59 -21.66 -9.73
N ASN A 15 14.19 -20.55 -9.10
CA ASN A 15 14.78 -19.24 -9.28
C ASN A 15 14.85 -18.51 -7.95
N LYS A 16 16.06 -18.40 -7.39
CA LYS A 16 16.29 -17.70 -6.11
C LYS A 16 15.93 -16.21 -6.17
N HIS A 17 15.94 -15.61 -7.37
CA HIS A 17 15.65 -14.19 -7.59
C HIS A 17 14.17 -13.93 -7.93
N ASP A 18 13.30 -14.93 -7.81
CA ASP A 18 11.87 -14.76 -8.07
C ASP A 18 11.20 -13.90 -6.97
N CYS A 19 10.97 -12.63 -7.27
CA CYS A 19 10.43 -11.65 -6.32
C CYS A 19 9.04 -12.03 -5.75
N TRP A 20 8.24 -12.77 -6.51
CA TRP A 20 6.93 -13.25 -6.08
C TRP A 20 7.03 -14.41 -5.08
N SER A 21 7.95 -15.34 -5.29
CA SER A 21 8.21 -16.43 -4.34
C SER A 21 8.82 -15.90 -3.05
N GLN A 22 9.69 -14.88 -3.12
CA GLN A 22 10.21 -14.18 -1.95
C GLN A 22 9.07 -13.48 -1.18
N HIS A 23 8.22 -12.73 -1.87
CA HIS A 23 7.02 -12.10 -1.31
C HIS A 23 6.08 -13.12 -0.64
N ALA A 24 5.79 -14.24 -1.31
CA ALA A 24 4.94 -15.29 -0.78
C ALA A 24 5.52 -15.92 0.51
N LEU A 25 6.84 -16.13 0.56
CA LEU A 25 7.49 -16.62 1.77
C LEU A 25 7.45 -15.58 2.91
N CYS A 26 7.57 -14.29 2.60
CA CYS A 26 7.38 -13.24 3.58
C CYS A 26 5.98 -13.29 4.20
N HIS A 27 4.93 -13.52 3.41
CA HIS A 27 3.57 -13.70 3.91
C HIS A 27 3.44 -14.89 4.88
N VAL A 28 4.12 -16.01 4.62
CA VAL A 28 4.17 -17.15 5.54
C VAL A 28 4.78 -16.72 6.87
N LEU A 29 5.96 -16.11 6.84
CA LEU A 29 6.67 -15.69 8.06
C LEU A 29 5.87 -14.63 8.84
N GLN A 30 5.19 -13.71 8.14
CA GLN A 30 4.31 -12.73 8.78
C GLN A 30 3.09 -13.38 9.45
N HIS A 31 2.45 -14.34 8.78
CA HIS A 31 1.33 -15.07 9.34
C HIS A 31 1.72 -15.82 10.62
N ASP A 32 2.93 -16.37 10.65
CA ASP A 32 3.44 -17.13 11.79
C ASP A 32 4.11 -16.21 12.85
N CYS A 33 3.97 -14.89 12.72
CA CYS A 33 4.54 -13.88 13.61
C CYS A 33 6.07 -13.90 13.71
N CYS A 34 6.75 -14.51 12.74
CA CYS A 34 8.21 -14.57 12.61
C CYS A 34 8.78 -13.28 11.98
N PHE A 35 8.43 -12.11 12.52
CA PHE A 35 8.71 -10.81 11.88
C PHE A 35 10.20 -10.52 11.69
N LYS A 36 11.05 -10.87 12.66
CA LYS A 36 12.50 -10.65 12.56
C LYS A 36 13.12 -11.51 11.46
N GLU A 37 12.68 -12.75 11.33
CA GLU A 37 13.12 -13.68 10.29
C GLU A 37 12.63 -13.21 8.92
N ALA A 38 11.40 -12.70 8.83
CA ALA A 38 10.85 -12.11 7.61
C ALA A 38 11.68 -10.92 7.13
N VAL A 39 12.02 -9.97 8.02
CA VAL A 39 12.89 -8.83 7.70
C VAL A 39 14.23 -9.31 7.18
N GLN A 40 14.91 -10.19 7.92
CA GLN A 40 16.22 -10.68 7.54
C GLN A 40 16.19 -11.33 6.14
N PHE A 41 15.24 -12.25 5.92
CA PHE A 41 15.09 -12.93 4.64
C PHE A 41 14.83 -11.95 3.49
N MET A 42 13.94 -10.98 3.69
CA MET A 42 13.57 -10.01 2.67
C MET A 42 14.72 -9.05 2.35
N GLU A 43 15.43 -8.54 3.36
CA GLU A 43 16.59 -7.68 3.16
C GLU A 43 17.73 -8.41 2.42
N GLU A 44 17.97 -9.69 2.72
CA GLU A 44 18.93 -10.54 1.98
C GLU A 44 18.57 -10.69 0.50
N CYS A 45 17.27 -10.68 0.17
CA CYS A 45 16.79 -10.77 -1.21
C CYS A 45 16.74 -9.42 -1.95
N SER A 46 16.78 -8.30 -1.22
CA SER A 46 16.41 -6.97 -1.73
C SER A 46 17.20 -6.48 -2.95
N SER A 47 18.46 -6.91 -3.07
CA SER A 47 19.32 -6.59 -4.24
C SER A 47 18.76 -7.11 -5.56
N THR A 48 17.85 -8.09 -5.53
CA THR A 48 17.23 -8.69 -6.72
C THR A 48 16.01 -7.92 -7.22
N TRP A 49 15.50 -6.96 -6.44
CA TRP A 49 14.25 -6.27 -6.78
C TRP A 49 14.43 -5.07 -7.70
N SER A 50 15.66 -4.63 -7.98
CA SER A 50 15.89 -3.43 -8.80
C SER A 50 15.38 -3.55 -10.23
N SER A 51 15.18 -4.78 -10.72
CA SER A 51 14.60 -5.09 -12.03
C SER A 51 13.09 -5.40 -12.00
N CYS A 52 12.45 -5.31 -10.83
CA CYS A 52 11.00 -5.51 -10.70
C CYS A 52 10.23 -4.27 -11.21
N SER A 53 8.92 -4.44 -11.43
CA SER A 53 8.03 -3.29 -11.60
C SER A 53 8.03 -2.42 -10.34
N SER A 54 7.64 -1.15 -10.47
CA SER A 54 7.50 -0.23 -9.34
C SER A 54 6.56 -0.81 -8.27
N PHE A 55 5.46 -1.48 -8.67
CA PHE A 55 4.61 -2.22 -7.74
C PHE A 55 5.41 -3.24 -6.93
N MET A 56 6.03 -4.24 -7.55
CA MET A 56 6.67 -5.33 -6.78
C MET A 56 7.89 -4.87 -6.00
N TYR A 57 8.67 -3.92 -6.54
CA TYR A 57 9.78 -3.32 -5.80
C TYR A 57 9.29 -2.64 -4.51
N THR A 58 8.33 -1.72 -4.62
CA THR A 58 7.83 -0.99 -3.46
C THR A 58 6.97 -1.86 -2.54
N HIS A 59 6.27 -2.86 -3.06
CA HIS A 59 5.45 -3.78 -2.28
C HIS A 59 6.30 -4.73 -1.43
N ASN A 60 7.42 -5.23 -1.94
CA ASN A 60 8.35 -6.04 -1.13
C ASN A 60 8.92 -5.23 0.03
N TRP A 61 9.34 -3.99 -0.21
CA TRP A 61 9.76 -3.08 0.85
C TRP A 61 8.63 -2.71 1.81
N TRP A 62 7.40 -2.58 1.32
CA TRP A 62 6.22 -2.37 2.16
C TRP A 62 6.01 -3.52 3.15
N HIS A 63 6.21 -4.77 2.74
CA HIS A 63 6.18 -5.92 3.65
C HIS A 63 7.29 -5.89 4.71
N VAL A 64 8.50 -5.44 4.35
CA VAL A 64 9.59 -5.23 5.32
C VAL A 64 9.18 -4.17 6.34
N ALA A 65 8.61 -3.04 5.90
CA ALA A 65 8.10 -1.99 6.79
C ALA A 65 7.02 -2.52 7.75
N LEU A 66 6.11 -3.37 7.26
CA LEU A 66 5.11 -4.02 8.11
C LEU A 66 5.74 -4.97 9.13
N CYS A 67 6.74 -5.76 8.76
CA CYS A 67 7.41 -6.63 9.71
C CYS A 67 8.13 -5.84 10.81
N TYR A 68 8.74 -4.69 10.48
CA TYR A 68 9.28 -3.78 11.48
C TYR A 68 8.18 -3.25 12.42
N LEU A 69 7.03 -2.86 11.86
CA LEU A 69 5.89 -2.33 12.61
C LEU A 69 5.27 -3.37 13.57
N GLU A 70 4.94 -4.57 13.08
CA GLU A 70 4.36 -5.66 13.88
C GLU A 70 5.38 -6.28 14.86
N GLY A 71 6.66 -6.28 14.48
CA GLY A 71 7.78 -6.71 15.31
C GLY A 71 8.19 -5.71 16.40
N HIS A 72 7.42 -4.62 16.59
CA HIS A 72 7.68 -3.56 17.58
C HIS A 72 9.08 -2.92 17.46
N SER A 73 9.59 -2.81 16.24
CA SER A 73 10.82 -2.06 15.98
C SER A 73 10.57 -0.56 16.11
N PRO A 74 11.61 0.27 16.37
CA PRO A 74 11.44 1.71 16.43
C PRO A 74 10.82 2.26 15.14
N MET A 75 9.83 3.14 15.24
CA MET A 75 9.10 3.71 14.08
C MET A 75 10.03 4.35 13.05
N ARG A 76 11.19 4.85 13.48
CA ARG A 76 12.25 5.36 12.58
C ARG A 76 12.64 4.35 11.51
N LYS A 77 12.63 3.04 11.79
CA LYS A 77 12.90 1.99 10.78
C LYS A 77 11.83 1.93 9.70
N VAL A 78 10.55 2.06 10.08
CA VAL A 78 9.44 2.11 9.13
C VAL A 78 9.53 3.36 8.26
N LEU A 79 9.88 4.51 8.85
CA LEU A 79 10.12 5.76 8.12
C LEU A 79 11.33 5.64 7.17
N GLU A 80 12.42 5.02 7.60
CA GLU A 80 13.60 4.76 6.74
C GLU A 80 13.22 3.93 5.50
N ILE A 81 12.36 2.92 5.64
CA ILE A 81 11.88 2.14 4.50
C ILE A 81 11.01 2.99 3.58
N TYR A 82 10.09 3.79 4.14
CA TYR A 82 9.25 4.68 3.36
C TYR A 82 10.10 5.67 2.54
N ASP A 83 11.00 6.41 3.18
CA ASP A 83 11.78 7.47 2.53
C ASP A 83 12.77 6.90 1.51
N ASN A 84 13.48 5.80 1.83
CA ASN A 84 14.58 5.30 1.00
C ASN A 84 14.17 4.31 -0.09
N HIS A 85 13.02 3.65 0.05
CA HIS A 85 12.62 2.60 -0.88
C HIS A 85 11.27 2.85 -1.53
N ILE A 86 10.25 3.22 -0.77
CA ILE A 86 8.91 3.43 -1.34
C ILE A 86 8.85 4.77 -2.06
N TRP A 87 9.13 5.87 -1.35
CA TRP A 87 9.06 7.22 -1.92
C TRP A 87 10.14 7.44 -2.97
N LYS A 88 11.35 6.92 -2.73
CA LYS A 88 12.49 7.03 -3.65
C LYS A 88 12.21 6.48 -5.05
N GLU A 89 11.31 5.50 -5.17
CA GLU A 89 10.92 4.92 -6.46
C GLU A 89 10.33 5.98 -7.41
N LEU A 90 9.61 6.98 -6.89
CA LEU A 90 9.02 8.06 -7.69
C LEU A 90 10.05 8.93 -8.41
N GLU A 91 11.32 8.89 -7.99
CA GLU A 91 12.40 9.63 -8.64
C GLU A 91 12.91 8.93 -9.92
N LYS A 92 12.53 7.66 -10.16
CA LYS A 92 12.94 6.94 -11.36
C LYS A 92 12.17 7.44 -12.59
N PRO A 93 12.83 7.62 -13.75
CA PRO A 93 12.17 8.09 -14.97
C PRO A 93 11.04 7.18 -15.47
N ASP A 94 11.10 5.89 -15.16
CA ASP A 94 10.17 4.84 -15.58
C ASP A 94 9.20 4.42 -14.47
N ALA A 95 9.14 5.17 -13.36
CA ALA A 95 8.28 4.85 -12.23
C ALA A 95 6.79 4.85 -12.60
N VAL A 96 6.08 3.78 -12.24
CA VAL A 96 4.61 3.71 -12.38
C VAL A 96 3.98 4.31 -11.13
N HIS A 97 3.67 5.60 -11.17
CA HIS A 97 3.28 6.39 -10.00
C HIS A 97 2.07 5.82 -9.23
N PRO A 98 0.95 5.40 -9.87
CA PRO A 98 -0.19 4.83 -9.14
C PRO A 98 0.16 3.58 -8.32
N GLU A 99 1.08 2.75 -8.80
CA GLU A 99 1.54 1.55 -8.07
C GLU A 99 2.32 1.92 -6.82
N VAL A 100 3.17 2.95 -6.90
CA VAL A 100 3.93 3.46 -5.75
C VAL A 100 3.00 4.14 -4.74
N TYR A 101 2.04 4.94 -5.21
CA TYR A 101 1.05 5.61 -4.36
C TYR A 101 0.21 4.61 -3.55
N LEU A 102 -0.20 3.50 -4.18
CA LEU A 102 -0.93 2.42 -3.50
C LEU A 102 -0.15 1.91 -2.27
N ASN A 103 1.13 1.58 -2.44
CA ASN A 103 1.98 1.09 -1.35
C ASN A 103 2.27 2.19 -0.31
N ALA A 104 2.57 3.40 -0.75
CA ALA A 104 2.86 4.54 0.13
C ALA A 104 1.66 4.90 1.02
N LEU A 105 0.47 5.07 0.42
CA LEU A 105 -0.76 5.37 1.16
C LEU A 105 -1.15 4.21 2.08
N GLY A 106 -1.03 2.97 1.61
CA GLY A 106 -1.35 1.77 2.39
C GLY A 106 -0.47 1.61 3.64
N LEU A 107 0.79 2.07 3.58
CA LEU A 107 1.68 2.12 4.75
C LEU A 107 1.27 3.26 5.70
N LEU A 108 1.07 4.47 5.18
CA LEU A 108 0.71 5.63 5.99
C LEU A 108 -0.62 5.44 6.71
N LEU A 109 -1.61 4.80 6.08
CA LEU A 109 -2.88 4.45 6.73
C LEU A 109 -2.65 3.54 7.95
N ARG A 110 -1.76 2.55 7.84
CA ARG A 110 -1.46 1.64 8.97
C ARG A 110 -0.72 2.35 10.10
N VAL A 111 0.19 3.26 9.77
CA VAL A 111 0.86 4.12 10.75
C VAL A 111 -0.15 5.05 11.45
N TYR A 112 -1.05 5.65 10.68
CA TYR A 112 -2.11 6.52 11.19
C TYR A 112 -3.04 5.79 12.17
N VAL A 113 -3.51 4.59 11.82
CA VAL A 113 -4.37 3.77 12.69
C VAL A 113 -3.68 3.41 14.01
N ARG A 114 -2.34 3.36 14.04
CA ARG A 114 -1.54 3.14 15.26
C ARG A 114 -1.26 4.41 16.07
N GLY A 115 -1.69 5.58 15.60
CA GLY A 115 -1.44 6.86 16.26
C GLY A 115 -0.01 7.38 16.12
N GLU A 116 0.74 6.90 15.12
CA GLU A 116 2.19 7.15 14.97
C GLU A 116 2.53 8.04 13.77
N LEU A 117 1.51 8.71 13.20
CA LEU A 117 1.68 9.50 11.98
C LEU A 117 2.60 10.72 12.19
N ASP A 118 2.70 11.23 13.42
CA ASP A 118 3.58 12.36 13.76
C ASP A 118 5.05 12.12 13.39
N VAL A 119 5.50 10.86 13.46
CA VAL A 119 6.87 10.48 13.07
C VAL A 119 7.13 10.73 11.59
N PHE A 120 6.09 10.69 10.75
CA PHE A 120 6.16 10.96 9.32
C PHE A 120 6.01 12.47 9.02
N GLY A 121 5.58 13.31 9.96
CA GLY A 121 5.40 14.75 9.72
C GLY A 121 4.55 15.01 8.46
N ASN A 122 5.05 15.80 7.50
CA ASN A 122 4.27 16.26 6.34
C ASN A 122 4.12 15.24 5.19
N ARG A 123 4.61 13.99 5.28
CA ARG A 123 4.61 13.07 4.11
C ARG A 123 3.20 12.74 3.63
N LEU A 124 2.23 12.58 4.54
CA LEU A 124 0.84 12.34 4.14
C LEU A 124 0.28 13.52 3.33
N LYS A 125 0.58 14.75 3.75
CA LYS A 125 0.16 15.96 3.02
C LYS A 125 0.79 16.03 1.63
N VAL A 126 2.10 15.83 1.53
CA VAL A 126 2.81 15.80 0.24
C VAL A 126 2.21 14.74 -0.69
N LEU A 127 1.95 13.54 -0.16
CA LEU A 127 1.37 12.46 -0.96
C LEU A 127 -0.09 12.76 -1.36
N ALA A 128 -0.89 13.38 -0.48
CA ALA A 128 -2.24 13.84 -0.80
C ALA A 128 -2.25 14.88 -1.93
N ASP A 129 -1.30 15.83 -1.92
CA ASP A 129 -1.12 16.81 -2.98
C ASP A 129 -0.80 16.12 -4.33
N CYS A 130 -0.01 15.05 -4.33
CA CYS A 130 0.29 14.27 -5.53
C CYS A 130 -0.92 13.52 -6.08
N VAL A 131 -1.73 12.90 -5.21
CA VAL A 131 -2.89 12.08 -5.63
C VAL A 131 -4.18 12.88 -5.82
N ALA A 132 -4.14 14.19 -5.55
CA ALA A 132 -5.22 15.12 -5.84
C ALA A 132 -5.49 15.29 -7.35
N ASP A 133 -4.52 14.96 -8.20
CA ASP A 133 -4.73 14.89 -9.64
C ASP A 133 -5.70 13.76 -9.99
N GLN A 134 -6.81 14.11 -10.64
CA GLN A 134 -7.86 13.17 -11.06
C GLN A 134 -7.36 12.11 -12.03
N ALA A 135 -6.20 12.28 -12.66
CA ALA A 135 -5.54 11.24 -13.46
C ALA A 135 -5.26 9.96 -12.65
N ASN A 136 -5.16 10.06 -11.32
CA ASN A 136 -4.95 8.92 -10.43
C ASN A 136 -6.27 8.24 -10.01
N TRP A 137 -7.43 8.82 -10.33
CA TRP A 137 -8.72 8.36 -9.83
C TRP A 137 -9.36 7.32 -10.76
N TYR A 138 -10.14 6.42 -10.17
CA TYR A 138 -10.89 5.37 -10.86
C TYR A 138 -10.05 4.33 -11.59
N LEU A 139 -8.74 4.29 -11.31
CA LEU A 139 -7.80 3.30 -11.85
C LEU A 139 -7.99 1.94 -11.17
N GLU A 140 -8.08 1.96 -9.85
CA GLU A 140 -8.23 0.77 -9.01
C GLU A 140 -8.95 1.16 -7.71
N CYS A 141 -9.89 0.32 -7.27
CA CYS A 141 -10.82 0.66 -6.18
C CYS A 141 -10.12 0.83 -4.83
N HIS A 142 -9.11 0.00 -4.53
CA HIS A 142 -8.34 0.10 -3.31
C HIS A 142 -7.47 1.36 -3.29
N LEU A 143 -6.85 1.73 -4.42
CA LEU A 143 -6.17 3.03 -4.54
C LEU A 143 -7.15 4.19 -4.32
N ASP A 144 -8.35 4.16 -4.93
CA ASP A 144 -9.35 5.21 -4.75
C ASP A 144 -9.76 5.39 -3.28
N LEU A 145 -9.90 4.30 -2.52
CA LEU A 145 -10.21 4.35 -1.09
C LEU A 145 -9.09 5.01 -0.29
N LEU A 146 -7.84 4.72 -0.63
CA LEU A 146 -6.68 5.29 0.02
C LEU A 146 -6.50 6.78 -0.33
N ILE A 147 -6.74 7.16 -1.58
CA ILE A 147 -6.74 8.56 -2.03
C ILE A 147 -7.82 9.32 -1.28
N LEU A 148 -9.04 8.78 -1.22
CA LEU A 148 -10.15 9.40 -0.51
C LEU A 148 -9.81 9.65 0.96
N TRP A 149 -9.24 8.63 1.64
CA TRP A 149 -8.78 8.77 3.01
C TRP A 149 -7.71 9.86 3.16
N ALA A 150 -6.69 9.87 2.30
CA ALA A 150 -5.61 10.87 2.39
C ALA A 150 -6.11 12.30 2.14
N LEU A 151 -6.96 12.51 1.12
CA LEU A 151 -7.55 13.81 0.84
C LEU A 151 -8.40 14.30 2.02
N ALA A 152 -9.27 13.44 2.54
CA ALA A 152 -10.11 13.79 3.68
C ALA A 152 -9.28 14.10 4.93
N ASN A 153 -8.27 13.29 5.22
CA ASN A 153 -7.42 13.44 6.41
C ASN A 153 -6.49 14.67 6.36
N THR A 154 -6.15 15.15 5.16
CA THR A 154 -5.27 16.31 4.96
C THR A 154 -6.02 17.62 4.74
N GLY A 155 -7.36 17.61 4.79
CA GLY A 155 -8.21 18.79 4.64
C GLY A 155 -8.58 19.14 3.21
N GLU A 156 -8.25 18.30 2.22
CA GLU A 156 -8.65 18.44 0.81
C GLU A 156 -10.10 17.96 0.59
N VAL A 157 -11.02 18.47 1.42
CA VAL A 157 -12.42 18.07 1.55
C VAL A 157 -13.15 18.05 0.21
N SER A 158 -13.06 19.15 -0.54
CA SER A 158 -13.77 19.27 -1.82
C SER A 158 -13.35 18.20 -2.82
N LYS A 159 -12.06 17.82 -2.84
CA LYS A 159 -11.57 16.77 -3.74
C LYS A 159 -12.00 15.38 -3.27
N ALA A 160 -12.02 15.16 -1.96
CA ALA A 160 -12.53 13.92 -1.39
C ALA A 160 -14.02 13.72 -1.75
N GLU A 161 -14.84 14.76 -1.62
CA GLU A 161 -16.25 14.75 -2.03
C GLU A 161 -16.44 14.47 -3.52
N ASP A 162 -15.64 15.11 -4.38
CA ASP A 162 -15.67 14.89 -5.82
C ASP A 162 -15.35 13.43 -6.18
N LEU A 163 -14.30 12.86 -5.57
CA LEU A 163 -13.93 11.46 -5.75
C LEU A 163 -15.06 10.52 -5.29
N LEU A 164 -15.61 10.74 -4.10
CA LEU A 164 -16.72 9.93 -3.56
C LEU A 164 -17.96 9.98 -4.49
N LYS A 165 -18.31 11.17 -4.97
CA LYS A 165 -19.43 11.36 -5.89
C LYS A 165 -19.19 10.62 -7.21
N GLY A 166 -17.97 10.68 -7.73
CA GLY A 166 -17.58 9.95 -8.93
C GLY A 166 -17.65 8.44 -8.74
N LEU A 167 -17.16 7.91 -7.62
CA LEU A 167 -17.25 6.48 -7.27
C LEU A 167 -18.71 6.01 -7.22
N LYS A 168 -19.59 6.76 -6.53
CA LYS A 168 -21.03 6.47 -6.48
C LYS A 168 -21.69 6.51 -7.86
N SER A 169 -21.35 7.50 -8.68
CA SER A 169 -21.87 7.62 -10.06
C SER A 169 -21.42 6.46 -10.96
N ARG A 170 -20.16 6.02 -10.82
CA ARG A 170 -19.64 4.88 -11.59
C ARG A 170 -20.31 3.59 -11.15
N HIS A 171 -20.43 3.36 -9.84
CA HIS A 171 -21.13 2.18 -9.29
C HIS A 171 -22.57 2.09 -9.78
N SER A 172 -23.35 3.17 -9.75
CA SER A 172 -24.75 3.14 -10.23
C SER A 172 -24.91 2.82 -11.71
N LYS A 173 -23.87 3.06 -12.52
CA LYS A 173 -23.83 2.74 -13.96
C LYS A 173 -23.30 1.34 -14.28
N MET A 174 -22.81 0.59 -13.29
CA MET A 174 -22.32 -0.77 -13.48
C MET A 174 -23.46 -1.78 -13.63
N ILE A 175 -23.16 -2.93 -14.24
CA ILE A 175 -24.08 -4.08 -14.22
C ILE A 175 -24.29 -4.58 -12.79
N LYS A 176 -25.47 -5.14 -12.49
CA LYS A 176 -25.85 -5.61 -11.14
C LYS A 176 -24.81 -6.47 -10.45
N LYS A 177 -24.27 -7.48 -11.15
CA LYS A 177 -23.21 -8.36 -10.62
C LYS A 177 -21.99 -7.58 -10.14
N LYS A 178 -21.58 -6.53 -10.88
CA LYS A 178 -20.43 -5.71 -10.52
C LYS A 178 -20.79 -4.71 -9.42
N GLN A 179 -22.03 -4.22 -9.37
CA GLN A 179 -22.53 -3.42 -8.26
C GLN A 179 -22.45 -4.18 -6.94
N GLU A 180 -22.90 -5.44 -6.92
CA GLU A 180 -22.81 -6.32 -5.75
C GLU A 180 -21.37 -6.52 -5.30
N LEU A 181 -20.45 -6.80 -6.24
CA LEU A 181 -19.02 -6.96 -5.93
C LEU A 181 -18.36 -5.69 -5.39
N MET A 182 -18.79 -4.51 -5.84
CA MET A 182 -18.19 -3.23 -5.44
C MET A 182 -18.95 -2.53 -4.30
N GLN A 183 -20.06 -3.09 -3.83
CA GLN A 183 -20.92 -2.48 -2.82
C GLN A 183 -20.15 -2.16 -1.54
N THR A 184 -19.35 -3.11 -1.06
CA THR A 184 -18.52 -2.92 0.15
C THR A 184 -17.53 -1.78 -0.02
N GLY A 185 -16.89 -1.66 -1.19
CA GLY A 185 -15.97 -0.56 -1.47
C GLY A 185 -16.66 0.79 -1.36
N VAL A 186 -17.82 0.96 -2.00
CA VAL A 186 -18.58 2.23 -1.98
C VAL A 186 -19.10 2.56 -0.57
N GLN A 187 -19.47 1.56 0.22
CA GLN A 187 -19.87 1.76 1.61
C GLN A 187 -18.69 2.28 2.44
N VAL A 188 -17.53 1.61 2.37
CA VAL A 188 -16.31 2.05 3.06
C VAL A 188 -15.90 3.45 2.63
N SER A 189 -16.03 3.80 1.35
CA SER A 189 -15.76 5.16 0.88
C SER A 189 -16.62 6.20 1.62
N SER A 190 -17.91 5.90 1.82
CA SER A 190 -18.81 6.81 2.53
C SER A 190 -18.47 6.90 4.03
N ASP A 191 -18.08 5.78 4.64
CA ASP A 191 -17.70 5.72 6.05
C ASP A 191 -16.39 6.49 6.33
N ILE A 192 -15.42 6.44 5.41
CA ILE A 192 -14.17 7.22 5.51
C ILE A 192 -14.47 8.72 5.61
N CYS A 193 -15.37 9.22 4.76
CA CYS A 193 -15.78 10.63 4.80
C CYS A 193 -16.42 11.00 6.15
N LEU A 194 -17.33 10.15 6.66
CA LEU A 194 -17.97 10.37 7.97
C LEU A 194 -16.96 10.43 9.12
N ILE A 195 -15.98 9.52 9.14
CA ILE A 195 -14.92 9.48 10.17
C ILE A 195 -14.05 10.75 10.10
N CYS A 196 -13.80 11.25 8.89
CA CYS A 196 -13.02 12.46 8.66
C CYS A 196 -13.84 13.76 8.82
N HIS A 197 -15.08 13.68 9.30
CA HIS A 197 -16.00 14.82 9.51
C HIS A 197 -16.31 15.60 8.23
N LEU A 198 -16.45 14.87 7.12
CA LEU A 198 -17.11 15.32 5.89
C LEU A 198 -18.60 14.98 5.96
#